data_AF-A0AA43FLB8-F1
#
_entry.id   AF-A0AA43FLB8-F1
#
_cell.length_a   1.000
_cell.length_b   1.000
_cell.length_c   1.000
_cell.angle_alpha   90.00
_cell.angle_beta   90.00
_cell.angle_gamma   90.00
#
_symmetry.space_group_name_H-M   'P 1'
#
loop_
_entity.id
_entity.type
_entity.pdbx_description
1 polymer ?
#
loop_
_entity_poly.entity_id
_entity_poly.type
_entity_poly.pdbx_seq_one_letter_code
_entity_poly.pdbx_strand_id
1 'polypeptide(L)'
;SSIRTISLSSGWDIVGAGDTDADGKADLIVRNAPSNQLGVWYMEGSLLKGSALLTNLGPSWTVEGMSDLDGDGNSDILFRNYYNGENAVWYMSGGAVSGGTLITPSVASTYWQIGNN
;
A
#
# COMPACT_ATOMS: atom_id res chain seq x y z
N SER A 1 10.94 -5.78 10.32
CA SER A 1 11.78 -4.61 10.02
C SER A 1 10.88 -3.45 9.69
N SER A 2 10.89 -2.37 10.47
CA SER A 2 10.09 -1.17 10.17
C SER A 2 10.59 -0.52 8.88
N ILE A 3 9.69 -0.31 7.92
CA ILE A 3 9.97 0.49 6.72
C ILE A 3 10.37 1.89 7.20
N ARG A 4 11.60 2.33 6.86
CA ARG A 4 12.05 3.69 7.13
C ARG A 4 11.38 4.59 6.11
N THR A 5 10.42 5.38 6.58
CA THR A 5 9.73 6.39 5.78
C THR A 5 10.73 7.44 5.27
N ILE A 6 10.78 7.65 3.96
CA ILE A 6 11.48 8.79 3.36
C ILE A 6 10.44 9.90 3.18
N SER A 7 10.54 10.94 4.00
CA SER A 7 9.66 12.11 3.90
C SER A 7 10.13 13.06 2.82
N LEU A 8 9.23 13.34 1.88
CA LEU A 8 9.41 14.30 0.80
C LEU A 8 8.93 15.69 1.26
N SER A 9 9.46 16.76 0.67
CA SER A 9 9.23 18.14 1.10
C SER A 9 7.77 18.62 1.13
N SER A 10 6.83 17.82 0.59
CA SER A 10 5.39 18.09 0.52
C SER A 10 4.54 17.28 1.51
N GLY A 11 5.15 16.61 2.49
CA GLY A 11 4.45 15.78 3.48
C GLY A 11 3.99 14.43 2.94
N TRP A 12 4.61 13.98 1.84
CA TRP A 12 4.42 12.66 1.26
C TRP A 12 5.51 11.71 1.71
N ASP A 13 5.10 10.50 2.04
CA ASP A 13 5.91 9.45 2.61
C ASP A 13 5.76 8.19 1.73
N ILE A 14 6.87 7.54 1.37
CA ILE A 14 6.80 6.22 0.73
C ILE A 14 6.43 5.18 1.81
N VAL A 15 5.36 4.43 1.55
CA VAL A 15 4.77 3.45 2.49
C VAL A 15 4.75 2.02 1.93
N GLY A 16 5.07 1.82 0.66
CA GLY A 16 5.15 0.50 0.04
C GLY A 16 5.82 0.56 -1.32
N ALA A 17 6.24 -0.61 -1.81
CA ALA A 17 6.73 -0.79 -3.17
C ALA A 17 6.29 -2.14 -3.74
N GLY A 18 5.88 -2.16 -5.00
CA GLY A 18 5.41 -3.36 -5.72
C GLY A 18 5.00 -3.00 -7.15
N ASP A 19 4.97 -3.98 -8.05
CA ASP A 19 4.62 -3.78 -9.47
C ASP A 19 3.10 -3.69 -9.62
N THR A 20 2.54 -2.48 -9.58
CA THR A 20 1.08 -2.29 -9.50
C THR A 20 0.41 -2.20 -10.88
N ASP A 21 1.19 -2.01 -11.95
CA ASP A 21 0.72 -1.93 -13.33
C ASP A 21 1.17 -3.10 -14.22
N ALA A 22 1.83 -4.10 -13.62
CA ALA A 22 2.33 -5.33 -14.24
C ALA A 22 3.33 -5.07 -15.39
N ASP A 23 4.10 -3.98 -15.30
CA ASP A 23 5.11 -3.63 -16.30
C ASP A 23 6.49 -4.29 -16.05
N GLY A 24 6.58 -5.10 -14.99
CA GLY A 24 7.78 -5.81 -14.57
C GLY A 24 8.70 -4.99 -13.67
N LYS A 25 8.28 -3.80 -13.23
CA LYS A 25 9.05 -2.91 -12.36
C LYS A 25 8.23 -2.52 -11.14
N ALA A 26 8.93 -2.32 -10.02
CA ALA A 26 8.26 -1.90 -8.80
C ALA A 26 7.88 -0.42 -8.85
N ASP A 27 6.60 -0.14 -8.61
CA ASP A 27 6.06 1.19 -8.32
C ASP A 27 6.17 1.52 -6.83
N LEU A 28 5.89 2.77 -6.46
CA LEU A 28 5.88 3.22 -5.07
C LEU A 28 4.48 3.63 -4.62
N ILE A 29 4.03 3.11 -3.48
CA ILE A 29 2.85 3.62 -2.79
C ILE A 29 3.28 4.74 -1.86
N VAL A 30 2.63 5.89 -2.00
CA VAL A 30 2.91 7.09 -1.23
C VAL A 30 1.69 7.53 -0.44
N ARG A 31 1.91 8.07 0.75
CA ARG A 31 0.87 8.62 1.62
C ARG A 31 1.21 10.05 2.00
N ASN A 32 0.26 10.96 1.83
CA ASN A 32 0.37 12.29 2.40
C ASN A 32 -0.01 12.24 3.88
N ALA A 33 0.95 12.42 4.78
CA ALA A 33 0.72 12.27 6.22
C ALA A 33 -0.35 13.22 6.79
N PRO A 34 -0.42 14.51 6.39
CA PRO A 34 -1.46 15.42 6.89
C PRO A 34 -2.88 15.04 6.48
N SER A 35 -3.09 14.63 5.22
CA SER A 35 -4.42 14.34 4.69
C SER A 35 -4.81 12.87 4.73
N ASN A 36 -3.86 11.95 4.91
CA ASN A 36 -4.00 10.51 4.69
C ASN A 36 -4.36 10.12 3.25
N GLN A 37 -4.15 11.01 2.28
CA GLN A 37 -4.30 10.70 0.87
C GLN A 37 -3.23 9.68 0.45
N LEU A 38 -3.68 8.56 -0.10
CA LEU A 38 -2.85 7.54 -0.72
C LEU A 38 -2.72 7.84 -2.22
N GLY A 39 -1.55 7.54 -2.77
CA GLY A 39 -1.28 7.63 -4.20
C GLY A 39 -0.29 6.55 -4.61
N VAL A 40 -0.13 6.43 -5.92
CA VAL A 40 0.87 5.57 -6.56
C VAL A 40 1.76 6.43 -7.43
N TRP A 41 3.05 6.13 -7.40
CA TRP A 41 4.06 6.66 -8.30
C TRP A 41 4.51 5.53 -9.20
N TYR A 42 4.18 5.64 -10.49
CA TYR A 42 4.59 4.68 -11.49
C TYR A 42 6.06 4.89 -11.82
N MET A 43 6.86 3.83 -11.79
CA MET A 43 8.31 3.93 -11.88
C MET A 43 8.88 3.21 -13.10
N GLU A 44 9.81 3.87 -13.80
CA GLU A 44 10.67 3.25 -14.80
C GLU A 44 12.09 3.12 -14.20
N GLY A 45 12.27 2.13 -13.33
CA GLY A 45 13.48 2.01 -12.52
C GLY A 45 13.60 3.15 -11.51
N SER A 46 14.62 4.00 -11.63
CA SER A 46 14.79 5.18 -10.76
C SER A 46 14.08 6.44 -11.26
N LEU A 47 13.35 6.36 -12.38
CA LEU A 47 12.66 7.48 -12.99
C LEU A 47 11.16 7.44 -12.69
N LEU A 48 10.58 8.59 -12.35
CA LEU A 48 9.14 8.72 -12.22
C LEU A 48 8.50 8.77 -13.62
N LYS A 49 7.71 7.75 -13.97
CA LYS A 49 6.96 7.63 -15.23
C LYS A 49 5.64 8.40 -15.14
N GLY A 50 5.00 8.39 -13.97
CA GLY A 50 3.76 9.09 -13.72
C GLY A 50 3.27 8.91 -12.28
N SER A 51 2.10 9.45 -11.97
CA SER A 51 1.50 9.29 -10.64
C SER A 51 -0.01 9.39 -10.70
N ALA A 52 -0.69 8.70 -9.80
CA ALA A 52 -2.13 8.81 -9.59
C ALA A 52 -2.48 8.91 -8.10
N LEU A 53 -3.58 9.58 -7.80
CA LEU A 53 -4.20 9.54 -6.48
C LEU A 53 -5.14 8.34 -6.41
N LEU A 54 -5.13 7.64 -5.27
CA LEU A 54 -6.03 6.52 -4.99
C LEU A 54 -7.20 7.02 -4.12
N THR A 55 -7.08 6.96 -2.79
CA THR A 55 -8.11 7.47 -1.87
C THR A 55 -7.53 8.05 -0.60
N ASN A 56 -8.38 8.69 0.20
CA ASN A 56 -8.08 8.97 1.59
C ASN A 56 -8.22 7.71 2.46
N LEU A 57 -7.11 7.13 2.87
CA LEU A 57 -7.08 5.86 3.62
C LEU A 57 -7.57 6.03 5.08
N GLY A 58 -7.64 7.27 5.57
CA GLY A 58 -7.90 7.58 6.97
C GLY A 58 -6.69 7.26 7.88
N PRO A 59 -6.67 7.80 9.11
CA PRO A 59 -5.49 7.73 9.97
C PRO A 59 -5.23 6.34 10.57
N SER A 60 -6.26 5.50 10.74
CA SER A 60 -6.14 4.22 11.46
C SER A 60 -5.57 3.08 10.63
N TRP A 61 -5.59 3.21 9.31
CA TRP A 61 -5.13 2.21 8.36
C TRP A 61 -3.68 2.46 7.95
N THR A 62 -2.89 1.39 7.85
CA THR A 62 -1.47 1.40 7.47
C THR A 62 -1.23 0.37 6.39
N VAL A 63 -0.36 0.67 5.42
CA VAL A 63 0.15 -0.31 4.44
C VAL A 63 1.18 -1.19 5.16
N GLU A 64 0.94 -2.50 5.19
CA GLU A 64 1.83 -3.48 5.83
C GLU A 64 2.60 -4.33 4.82
N GLY A 65 2.09 -4.45 3.59
CA GLY A 65 2.74 -5.26 2.57
C GLY A 65 2.14 -5.05 1.20
N MET A 66 2.86 -5.53 0.19
CA MET A 66 2.41 -5.58 -1.18
C MET A 66 2.83 -6.91 -1.80
N SER A 67 1.92 -7.55 -2.52
CA SER A 67 2.13 -8.83 -3.22
C SER A 67 0.96 -9.08 -4.15
N ASP A 68 1.16 -9.85 -5.22
CA ASP A 68 0.06 -10.37 -6.03
C ASP A 68 -0.74 -11.40 -5.20
N LEU A 69 -1.94 -11.02 -4.74
CA LEU A 69 -2.78 -11.83 -3.85
C LEU A 69 -3.96 -12.46 -4.58
N ASP A 70 -4.41 -11.88 -5.69
CA ASP A 70 -5.47 -12.45 -6.53
C ASP A 70 -4.97 -13.20 -7.78
N GLY A 71 -3.68 -13.14 -8.07
CA GLY A 71 -3.00 -13.88 -9.14
C GLY A 71 -3.11 -13.22 -10.51
N ASP A 72 -3.42 -11.93 -10.57
CA ASP A 72 -3.60 -11.20 -11.84
C ASP A 72 -2.28 -10.63 -12.41
N GLY A 73 -1.17 -10.78 -11.68
CA GLY A 73 0.15 -10.32 -12.06
C GLY A 73 0.49 -8.91 -11.57
N ASN A 74 -0.45 -8.19 -10.94
CA ASN A 74 -0.21 -6.91 -10.29
C ASN A 74 0.01 -7.13 -8.78
N SER A 75 0.82 -6.28 -8.15
CA SER A 75 1.00 -6.26 -6.70
C SER A 75 -0.18 -5.57 -6.02
N ASP A 76 -0.93 -6.32 -5.23
CA ASP A 76 -2.01 -5.83 -4.38
C ASP A 76 -1.47 -5.18 -3.10
N ILE A 77 -2.31 -4.40 -2.42
CA ILE A 77 -1.93 -3.67 -1.20
C ILE A 77 -2.60 -4.30 0.02
N LEU A 78 -1.79 -4.74 0.98
CA LEU A 78 -2.22 -5.26 2.26
C LEU A 78 -2.22 -4.15 3.31
N PHE A 79 -3.35 -3.99 3.98
CA PHE A 79 -3.54 -2.99 5.02
C PHE A 79 -3.85 -3.61 6.38
N ARG A 80 -3.43 -2.90 7.42
CA ARG A 80 -3.79 -3.13 8.82
C ARG A 80 -4.47 -1.90 9.40
N ASN A 81 -5.59 -2.11 10.07
CA ASN A 81 -6.22 -1.10 10.91
C ASN A 81 -5.77 -1.29 12.36
N TYR A 82 -4.92 -0.41 12.88
CA TYR A 82 -4.39 -0.52 14.24
C TYR A 82 -5.37 -0.05 15.31
N TYR A 83 -6.50 0.56 14.92
CA TYR A 83 -7.54 0.97 15.87
C TYR A 83 -8.44 -0.20 16.27
N ASN A 84 -8.84 -1.06 15.32
CA ASN A 84 -9.78 -2.15 15.56
C ASN A 84 -9.24 -3.56 15.22
N GLY A 85 -8.01 -3.67 14.71
CA GLY A 85 -7.38 -4.95 14.39
C GLY A 85 -7.91 -5.59 13.10
N GLU A 86 -8.58 -4.85 12.23
CA GLU A 86 -8.96 -5.34 10.90
C GLU A 86 -7.74 -5.43 9.97
N ASN A 87 -7.81 -6.35 9.02
CA ASN A 87 -6.89 -6.40 7.88
C ASN A 87 -7.72 -6.29 6.61
N ALA A 88 -7.19 -5.63 5.59
CA ALA A 88 -7.84 -5.50 4.30
C ALA A 88 -6.84 -5.72 3.18
N VAL A 89 -7.33 -6.14 2.02
CA VAL A 89 -6.59 -6.14 0.77
C VAL A 89 -7.30 -5.20 -0.18
N TRP A 90 -6.54 -4.39 -0.90
CA TRP A 90 -7.00 -3.77 -2.13
C TRP A 90 -6.33 -4.43 -3.30
N TYR A 91 -7.16 -4.86 -4.24
CA TYR A 91 -6.70 -5.43 -5.49
C TYR A 91 -6.30 -4.31 -6.45
N MET A 92 -5.17 -4.49 -7.12
CA MET A 92 -4.64 -3.55 -8.11
C MET A 92 -4.75 -4.15 -9.50
N SER A 93 -5.02 -3.34 -10.51
CA SER A 93 -4.97 -3.77 -11.90
C SER A 93 -4.62 -2.59 -12.80
N GLY A 94 -3.53 -2.73 -13.57
CA GLY A 94 -3.07 -1.67 -14.48
C GLY A 94 -2.77 -0.35 -13.74
N GLY A 95 -2.27 -0.44 -12.51
CA GLY A 95 -1.89 0.71 -11.70
C GLY A 95 -3.04 1.38 -10.94
N ALA A 96 -4.25 0.84 -11.00
CA ALA A 96 -5.44 1.39 -10.33
C ALA A 96 -6.08 0.37 -9.39
N VAL A 97 -6.81 0.84 -8.39
CA VAL A 97 -7.58 -0.05 -7.48
C VAL A 97 -8.74 -0.66 -8.27
N SER A 98 -8.78 -1.99 -8.36
CA SER A 98 -9.82 -2.77 -9.04
C SER A 98 -10.90 -3.29 -8.09
N GLY A 99 -10.57 -3.39 -6.80
CA GLY A 99 -11.49 -3.83 -5.75
C GLY A 99 -10.83 -3.88 -4.37
N GLY A 100 -11.56 -4.39 -3.39
CA GLY A 100 -10.99 -4.60 -2.06
C GLY A 100 -11.90 -5.40 -1.15
N THR A 101 -11.30 -6.06 -0.16
CA THR A 101 -12.01 -6.89 0.80
C THR A 101 -11.37 -6.83 2.18
N LEU A 102 -12.15 -7.08 3.22
CA LEU A 102 -11.62 -7.37 4.55
C LEU A 102 -11.13 -8.83 4.58
N ILE A 103 -9.94 -9.05 5.14
CA ILE A 103 -9.45 -10.39 5.41
C ILE A 103 -10.12 -10.90 6.68
N THR A 104 -10.77 -12.05 6.60
CA THR A 104 -11.44 -12.71 7.73
C THR A 104 -10.83 -14.09 8.00
N PRO A 105 -10.79 -14.55 9.27
CA PRO A 105 -11.20 -13.86 10.48
C PRO A 105 -10.25 -12.70 10.85
N SER A 106 -10.78 -11.65 11.50
CA SER A 106 -9.93 -10.54 11.95
C SER A 106 -8.98 -11.02 13.05
N VAL A 107 -7.68 -10.78 12.86
CA VAL A 107 -6.70 -11.03 13.91
C VAL A 107 -6.81 -9.87 14.90
N ALA A 108 -7.61 -10.02 15.96
CA ALA A 108 -7.90 -8.96 16.94
C ALA A 108 -6.65 -8.43 17.69
N SER A 109 -5.55 -9.19 17.66
CA SER A 109 -4.30 -8.78 18.31
C SER A 109 -3.64 -7.64 17.56
N THR A 110 -3.58 -6.45 18.16
CA THR A 110 -2.73 -5.34 17.70
C THR A 110 -1.23 -5.59 17.91
N TYR A 111 -0.87 -6.67 18.63
CA TYR A 111 0.51 -7.12 18.84
C TYR A 111 1.03 -8.07 17.76
N TRP A 112 0.17 -8.52 16.84
CA TRP A 112 0.60 -9.37 15.74
C TRP A 112 0.89 -8.49 14.51
N GLN A 113 2.13 -8.58 14.02
CA GLN A 113 2.59 -7.92 12.79
C GLN A 113 2.75 -8.98 11.70
N ILE A 114 2.38 -8.65 10.46
CA ILE A 114 2.72 -9.48 9.30
C ILE A 114 4.20 -9.24 9.01
N GLY A 115 5.01 -10.31 9.19
CA GLY A 115 6.45 -10.34 8.90
C GLY A 115 7.34 -9.84 10.06
N ASN A 116 7.75 -10.75 10.95
CA ASN A 116 9.08 -10.86 11.59
C ASN A 116 9.14 -12.12 12.47
N ASN A 117 10.00 -13.08 12.10
CA ASN A 117 10.83 -13.85 13.03
C ASN A 117 12.27 -13.72 12.51
#